data_AF-A0A239V5E2-F1
#
_entry.id   AF-A0A239V5E2-F1
#
_cell.length_a   1.000
_cell.length_b   1.000
_cell.length_c   1.000
_cell.angle_alpha   90.00
_cell.angle_beta   90.00
_cell.angle_gamma   90.00
#
_symmetry.space_group_name_H-M   'P 1'
#
loop_
_entity.id
_entity.type
_entity.pdbx_description
1 polymer ?
#
loop_
_entity_poly.entity_id
_entity_poly.type
_entity_poly.pdbx_seq_one_letter_code
_entity_poly.pdbx_strand_id
1 'polypeptide(L)'
;MTTTAPTPPGTPGTDTPATELLTYLNDLGHWCQTRRTELDELDATALKTPGSDHLTSDIVLSMTLWQAIHTRYTTITTLWDNGRATEPQRTHITSLIWGTLEDNHTNNSLAISLPEACRLSDTLVSSLRANLGLHGPNPAHHNRVHALRTCIERIRDQVHLIPAQHRSDAQNTLINLDRRVVDITNRYNRGADVGGLLPALETDLALTERNLIVAAGTRANTKHAHNAALTRREELNTTANEIRALASQAAHTLNTPPRLGIPDPNALGEPPTEPNELANYTAKLDRVAQALEHARNTFTTALSHHQNTLTHATTTAHTARTLTTPHATEDLTPLLAALETATTTHPADTTRIAALTAAIDAYTTTYTTQDSTTQDSTTQQGSSR
;
A
#
# COMPACT_ATOMS: atom_id res chain seq x y z
N MET A 1 28.38 -30.63 -7.10
CA MET A 1 29.83 -30.55 -6.81
C MET A 1 30.53 -30.72 -8.13
N THR A 2 31.46 -29.86 -8.54
CA THR A 2 32.16 -30.01 -9.82
C THR A 2 33.48 -30.73 -9.57
N THR A 3 33.59 -31.98 -10.01
CA THR A 3 34.86 -32.74 -9.93
C THR A 3 35.78 -32.31 -11.08
N THR A 4 37.10 -32.40 -10.92
CA THR A 4 38.09 -32.10 -11.98
C THR A 4 38.89 -33.35 -12.30
N ALA A 5 39.27 -33.52 -13.56
CA ALA A 5 40.05 -34.67 -14.02
C ALA A 5 41.36 -34.86 -13.21
N PRO A 6 41.69 -36.09 -12.79
CA PRO A 6 42.93 -36.36 -12.08
C PRO A 6 44.16 -36.21 -12.99
N THR A 7 45.31 -35.91 -12.39
CA THR A 7 46.57 -35.75 -13.14
C THR A 7 47.12 -37.13 -13.53
N PRO A 8 47.40 -37.40 -14.82
CA PRO A 8 47.93 -38.69 -15.24
C PRO A 8 49.36 -38.91 -14.75
N PRO A 9 49.72 -40.14 -14.34
CA PRO A 9 51.07 -40.46 -13.90
C PRO A 9 51.96 -40.88 -15.08
N GLY A 10 53.27 -40.66 -14.93
CA GLY A 10 54.31 -41.10 -15.88
C GLY A 10 54.25 -40.48 -17.28
N THR A 11 55.00 -41.08 -18.21
CA THR A 11 55.07 -40.71 -19.63
C THR A 11 54.82 -41.95 -20.51
N PRO A 12 54.45 -41.80 -21.79
CA PRO A 12 54.14 -42.94 -22.65
C PRO A 12 55.27 -44.00 -22.66
N GLY A 13 54.93 -45.26 -22.37
CA GLY A 13 55.87 -46.38 -22.45
C GLY A 13 56.89 -46.50 -21.30
N THR A 14 56.78 -45.71 -20.23
CA THR A 14 57.64 -45.86 -19.05
C THR A 14 57.00 -46.74 -17.98
N ASP A 15 57.84 -47.50 -17.25
CA ASP A 15 57.39 -48.22 -16.06
C ASP A 15 57.09 -47.22 -14.93
N THR A 16 55.80 -46.98 -14.68
CA THR A 16 55.32 -46.09 -13.62
C THR A 16 55.12 -46.88 -12.34
N PRO A 17 55.53 -46.37 -11.15
CA PRO A 17 55.35 -47.07 -9.88
C PRO A 17 53.89 -47.50 -9.65
N ALA A 18 53.71 -48.72 -9.14
CA ALA A 18 52.37 -49.30 -9.01
C ALA A 18 51.45 -48.48 -8.08
N THR A 19 52.01 -47.81 -7.08
CA THR A 19 51.28 -46.94 -6.15
C THR A 19 50.71 -45.70 -6.84
N GLU A 20 51.44 -45.09 -7.77
CA GLU A 20 50.99 -43.90 -8.49
C GLU A 20 49.87 -44.24 -9.48
N LEU A 21 50.01 -45.36 -10.18
CA LEU A 21 48.96 -45.89 -11.06
C LEU A 21 47.68 -46.23 -10.27
N LEU A 22 47.81 -46.85 -9.09
CA LEU A 22 46.66 -47.15 -8.24
C LEU A 22 45.91 -45.89 -7.79
N THR A 23 46.65 -44.86 -7.32
CA THR A 23 46.04 -43.59 -6.92
C THR A 23 45.31 -42.93 -8.08
N TYR A 24 45.95 -42.85 -9.25
CA TYR A 24 45.33 -42.29 -10.43
C TYR A 24 44.06 -43.04 -10.84
N LEU A 25 44.08 -44.38 -10.83
CA LEU A 25 42.90 -45.18 -11.19
C LEU A 25 41.75 -45.02 -10.19
N ASN A 26 42.05 -44.93 -8.89
CA ASN A 26 41.02 -44.65 -7.88
C ASN A 26 40.38 -43.28 -8.10
N ASP A 27 41.20 -42.25 -8.32
CA ASP A 27 40.71 -40.88 -8.55
C ASP A 27 39.93 -40.79 -9.87
N LEU A 28 40.39 -41.49 -10.91
CA LEU A 28 39.71 -41.55 -12.20
C LEU A 28 38.38 -42.30 -12.12
N GLY A 29 38.31 -43.36 -11.31
CA GLY A 29 37.08 -44.09 -11.04
C GLY A 29 36.04 -43.21 -10.34
N HIS A 30 36.46 -42.48 -9.29
CA HIS A 30 35.60 -41.51 -8.61
C HIS A 30 35.15 -40.37 -9.54
N TRP A 31 36.08 -39.86 -10.36
CA TRP A 31 35.77 -38.86 -11.38
C TRP A 31 34.73 -39.37 -12.38
N CYS A 32 34.90 -40.59 -12.92
CA CYS A 32 33.96 -41.17 -13.88
C CYS A 32 32.55 -41.29 -13.29
N GLN A 33 32.44 -41.78 -12.05
CA GLN A 33 31.15 -41.94 -11.38
C GLN A 33 30.48 -40.58 -11.13
N THR A 34 31.23 -39.61 -10.62
CA THR A 34 30.69 -38.27 -10.36
C THR A 34 30.25 -37.59 -11.66
N ARG A 35 31.06 -37.70 -12.71
CA ARG A 35 30.77 -37.14 -14.03
C ARG A 35 29.51 -37.75 -14.64
N ARG A 36 29.26 -39.04 -14.45
CA ARG A 36 28.02 -39.70 -14.89
C ARG A 36 26.79 -39.05 -14.26
N THR A 37 26.81 -38.87 -12.94
CA THR A 37 25.71 -38.24 -12.19
C THR A 37 25.49 -36.79 -12.62
N GLU A 38 26.57 -36.04 -12.85
CA GLU A 38 26.46 -34.67 -13.36
C GLU A 38 25.82 -34.62 -14.76
N LEU A 39 26.18 -35.54 -15.66
CA LEU A 39 25.60 -35.60 -17.00
C LEU A 39 24.12 -36.01 -16.98
N ASP A 40 23.71 -36.92 -16.08
CA ASP A 40 22.30 -37.23 -15.85
C ASP A 40 21.49 -36.01 -15.39
N GLU A 41 22.06 -35.20 -14.50
CA GLU A 41 21.43 -33.97 -14.01
C GLU A 41 21.29 -32.95 -15.14
N LEU A 42 22.32 -32.79 -15.98
CA LEU A 42 22.30 -31.88 -17.11
C LEU A 42 21.27 -32.30 -18.17
N ASP A 43 21.22 -33.59 -18.51
CA ASP A 43 20.24 -34.14 -19.44
C ASP A 43 18.79 -33.94 -18.92
N ALA A 44 18.55 -34.31 -17.66
CA ALA A 44 17.24 -34.12 -17.03
C ALA A 44 16.82 -32.65 -16.93
N THR A 45 17.78 -31.74 -16.78
CA THR A 45 17.53 -30.29 -16.75
C THR A 45 17.23 -29.77 -18.15
N ALA A 46 18.02 -30.18 -19.15
CA ALA A 46 17.81 -29.77 -20.54
C ALA A 46 16.42 -30.18 -21.05
N LEU A 47 15.94 -31.39 -20.72
CA LEU A 47 14.60 -31.86 -21.06
C LEU A 47 13.46 -31.01 -20.45
N LYS A 48 13.70 -30.35 -19.32
CA LYS A 48 12.71 -29.50 -18.64
C LYS A 48 12.76 -28.04 -19.10
N THR A 49 13.86 -27.60 -19.68
CA THR A 49 14.07 -26.23 -20.13
C THR A 49 13.50 -26.04 -21.54
N PRO A 50 12.50 -25.16 -21.74
CA PRO A 50 11.98 -24.87 -23.08
C PRO A 50 13.04 -24.21 -23.98
N GLY A 51 13.18 -24.67 -25.23
CA GLY A 51 14.10 -24.07 -26.20
C GLY A 51 15.57 -24.54 -26.12
N SER A 52 15.83 -25.61 -25.36
CA SER A 52 17.17 -26.22 -25.20
C SER A 52 17.56 -27.20 -26.32
N ASP A 53 16.76 -27.35 -27.38
CA ASP A 53 16.99 -28.32 -28.47
C ASP A 53 18.37 -28.22 -29.13
N HIS A 54 18.95 -27.02 -29.13
CA HIS A 54 20.28 -26.74 -29.65
C HIS A 54 21.41 -27.34 -28.78
N LEU A 55 21.16 -27.63 -27.50
CA LEU A 55 22.13 -28.22 -26.56
C LEU A 55 22.13 -29.75 -26.59
N THR A 56 21.12 -30.38 -27.20
CA THR A 56 21.00 -31.84 -27.28
C THR A 56 22.22 -32.48 -27.95
N SER A 57 22.75 -31.86 -29.01
CA SER A 57 23.96 -32.33 -29.69
C SER A 57 25.18 -32.33 -28.77
N ASP A 58 25.33 -31.28 -27.96
CA ASP A 58 26.47 -31.12 -27.04
C ASP A 58 26.35 -32.07 -25.84
N ILE A 59 25.13 -32.32 -25.35
CA ILE A 59 24.86 -33.31 -24.29
C ILE A 59 25.18 -34.72 -24.78
N VAL A 60 24.74 -35.08 -26.00
CA VAL A 60 25.07 -36.37 -26.62
C VAL A 60 26.58 -36.50 -26.80
N LEU A 61 27.26 -35.47 -27.31
CA LEU A 61 28.72 -35.47 -27.44
C LEU A 61 29.43 -35.65 -26.10
N SER A 62 28.96 -34.99 -25.04
CA SER A 62 29.55 -35.13 -23.72
C SER A 62 29.29 -36.53 -23.12
N MET A 63 28.14 -37.14 -23.41
CA MET A 63 27.81 -38.50 -22.97
C MET A 63 28.65 -39.56 -23.70
N THR A 64 28.82 -39.42 -25.02
CA THR A 64 29.66 -40.34 -25.82
C THR A 64 31.12 -40.26 -25.40
N LEU A 65 31.62 -39.04 -25.16
CA LEU A 65 32.98 -38.84 -24.64
C LEU A 65 33.17 -39.49 -23.26
N TRP A 66 32.21 -39.32 -22.34
CA TRP A 66 32.23 -40.00 -21.04
C TRP A 66 32.24 -41.53 -21.19
N GLN A 67 31.43 -42.09 -22.09
CA GLN A 67 31.37 -43.54 -22.33
C GLN A 67 32.70 -44.09 -22.87
N ALA A 68 33.37 -43.37 -23.77
CA ALA A 68 34.68 -43.76 -24.28
C ALA A 68 35.75 -43.74 -23.16
N ILE A 69 35.75 -42.71 -22.30
CA ILE A 69 36.62 -42.62 -21.13
C ILE A 69 36.36 -43.77 -20.15
N HIS A 70 35.09 -44.05 -19.85
CA HIS A 70 34.70 -45.13 -18.95
C HIS A 70 35.10 -46.51 -19.49
N THR A 71 34.96 -46.74 -20.79
CA THR A 71 35.37 -47.99 -21.45
C THR A 71 36.88 -48.19 -21.41
N ARG A 72 37.66 -47.12 -21.61
CA ARG A 72 39.12 -47.16 -21.45
C ARG A 72 39.50 -47.42 -19.99
N TYR A 73 38.83 -46.78 -19.04
CA TYR A 73 39.01 -47.00 -17.61
C TYR A 73 38.74 -48.46 -17.22
N THR A 74 37.60 -49.03 -17.63
CA THR A 74 37.27 -50.43 -17.32
C THR A 74 38.32 -51.38 -17.90
N THR A 75 38.74 -51.16 -19.16
CA THR A 75 39.83 -51.93 -19.78
C THR A 75 41.11 -51.89 -18.94
N ILE A 76 41.54 -50.70 -18.52
CA ILE A 76 42.74 -50.55 -17.68
C ILE A 76 42.57 -51.25 -16.33
N THR A 77 41.40 -51.11 -15.69
CA THR A 77 41.14 -51.79 -14.39
C THR A 77 41.09 -53.30 -14.51
N THR A 78 40.60 -53.86 -15.63
CA THR A 78 40.65 -55.32 -15.87
C THR A 78 42.08 -55.81 -16.05
N LEU A 79 42.94 -55.02 -16.72
CA LEU A 79 44.36 -55.33 -16.90
C LEU A 79 45.18 -55.20 -15.60
N TRP A 80 44.72 -54.36 -14.67
CA TRP A 80 45.37 -54.08 -13.39
C TRP A 80 45.24 -55.21 -12.36
N ASP A 81 44.32 -56.16 -12.58
CA ASP A 81 44.16 -57.42 -11.83
C ASP A 81 44.30 -57.26 -10.30
N ASN A 82 43.49 -56.37 -9.72
CA ASN A 82 43.42 -56.08 -8.28
C ASN A 82 44.75 -55.67 -7.61
N GLY A 83 45.66 -54.99 -8.33
CA GLY A 83 46.86 -54.38 -7.75
C GLY A 83 48.15 -55.19 -7.88
N ARG A 84 48.16 -56.22 -8.73
CA ARG A 84 49.34 -57.09 -8.98
C ARG A 84 49.88 -56.95 -10.41
N ALA A 85 49.94 -55.74 -10.93
CA ALA A 85 50.49 -55.49 -12.27
C ALA A 85 52.01 -55.71 -12.28
N THR A 86 52.46 -56.68 -13.09
CA THR A 86 53.86 -56.87 -13.46
C THR A 86 54.38 -55.67 -14.26
N GLU A 87 55.70 -55.46 -14.31
CA GLU A 87 56.34 -54.38 -15.09
C GLU A 87 55.82 -54.26 -16.55
N PRO A 88 55.73 -55.34 -17.37
CA PRO A 88 55.18 -55.23 -18.72
C PRO A 88 53.70 -54.79 -18.72
N GLN A 89 52.91 -55.18 -17.73
CA GLN A 89 51.52 -54.73 -17.60
C GLN A 89 51.44 -53.24 -17.23
N ARG A 90 52.33 -52.73 -16.37
CA ARG A 90 52.37 -51.30 -16.01
C ARG A 90 52.79 -50.42 -17.19
N THR A 91 53.76 -50.88 -17.98
CA THR A 91 54.14 -50.21 -19.24
C THR A 91 52.97 -50.22 -20.23
N HIS A 92 52.24 -51.33 -20.34
CA HIS A 92 51.06 -51.41 -21.20
C HIS A 92 49.93 -50.48 -20.72
N ILE A 93 49.66 -50.41 -19.41
CA ILE A 93 48.67 -49.49 -18.84
C ILE A 93 49.03 -48.04 -19.11
N THR A 94 50.31 -47.69 -18.92
CA THR A 94 50.78 -46.34 -19.21
C THR A 94 50.63 -46.02 -20.71
N SER A 95 50.85 -46.99 -21.60
CA SER A 95 50.56 -46.84 -23.04
C SER A 95 49.07 -46.64 -23.34
N LEU A 96 48.17 -47.27 -22.58
CA LEU A 96 46.71 -47.12 -22.74
C LEU A 96 46.20 -45.77 -22.22
N ILE A 97 46.81 -45.22 -21.17
CA ILE A 97 46.48 -43.88 -20.66
C ILE A 97 46.83 -42.81 -21.70
N TRP A 98 48.02 -42.90 -22.28
CA TRP A 98 48.51 -41.90 -23.24
C TRP A 98 48.13 -42.19 -24.70
N GLY A 99 47.61 -43.39 -24.98
CA GLY A 99 47.17 -43.81 -26.30
C GLY A 99 45.83 -43.21 -26.71
N THR A 100 45.49 -43.34 -28.00
CA THR A 100 44.25 -42.82 -28.59
C THR A 100 43.03 -43.54 -28.04
N LEU A 101 41.94 -42.80 -27.83
CA LEU A 101 40.64 -43.39 -27.47
C LEU A 101 39.97 -43.96 -28.72
N GLU A 102 39.59 -45.23 -28.62
CA GLU A 102 38.77 -45.87 -29.65
C GLU A 102 37.33 -45.95 -29.12
N ASP A 103 36.38 -45.45 -29.91
CA ASP A 103 34.96 -45.68 -29.65
C ASP A 103 34.51 -46.93 -30.41
N ASN A 104 34.15 -47.96 -29.66
CA ASN A 104 33.74 -49.26 -30.20
C ASN A 104 32.35 -49.22 -30.89
N HIS A 105 31.60 -48.12 -30.73
CA HIS A 105 30.25 -47.99 -31.27
C HIS A 105 30.16 -47.20 -32.59
N THR A 106 31.16 -46.37 -32.92
CA THR A 106 31.09 -45.47 -34.09
C THR A 106 32.21 -45.65 -35.11
N ASN A 107 33.12 -46.62 -34.93
CA ASN A 107 34.34 -46.80 -35.75
C ASN A 107 35.18 -45.52 -35.89
N ASN A 108 34.94 -44.52 -35.05
CA ASN A 108 35.60 -43.24 -35.09
C ASN A 108 36.64 -43.21 -33.97
N SER A 109 37.92 -43.29 -34.35
CA SER A 109 39.01 -43.10 -33.39
C SER A 109 39.05 -41.63 -33.02
N LEU A 110 38.80 -41.31 -31.74
CA LEU A 110 39.11 -40.00 -31.21
C LEU A 110 40.63 -39.94 -31.12
N ALA A 111 41.26 -39.09 -31.94
CA ALA A 111 42.71 -38.89 -31.98
C ALA A 111 43.24 -38.14 -30.74
N ILE A 112 42.67 -38.45 -29.56
CA ILE A 112 42.83 -37.75 -28.30
C ILE A 112 43.18 -38.79 -27.23
N SER A 113 44.08 -38.44 -26.32
CA SER A 113 44.50 -39.28 -25.20
C SER A 113 43.48 -39.28 -24.05
N LEU A 114 43.56 -40.23 -23.12
CA LEU A 114 42.63 -40.32 -21.98
C LEU A 114 42.61 -39.03 -21.12
N PRO A 115 43.75 -38.44 -20.74
CA PRO A 115 43.76 -37.22 -19.94
C PRO A 115 43.18 -36.02 -20.70
N GLU A 116 43.39 -35.96 -22.01
CA GLU A 116 42.88 -34.89 -22.85
C GLU A 116 41.37 -35.03 -23.08
N ALA A 117 40.86 -36.26 -23.23
CA ALA A 117 39.44 -36.55 -23.25
C ALA A 117 38.75 -36.14 -21.92
N CYS A 118 39.37 -36.42 -20.78
CA CYS A 118 38.86 -35.96 -19.47
C CYS A 118 38.79 -34.43 -19.37
N ARG A 119 39.84 -33.72 -19.83
CA ARG A 119 39.84 -32.25 -19.86
C ARG A 119 38.76 -31.69 -20.80
N LEU A 120 38.58 -32.29 -21.98
CA LEU A 120 37.53 -31.91 -22.91
C LEU A 120 36.14 -32.12 -22.28
N SER A 121 35.93 -33.24 -21.59
CA SER A 121 34.69 -33.50 -20.84
C SER A 121 34.45 -32.45 -19.76
N ASP A 122 35.48 -32.04 -19.00
CA ASP A 122 35.37 -30.98 -18.00
C ASP A 122 34.94 -29.64 -18.64
N THR A 123 35.53 -29.29 -19.80
CA THR A 123 35.17 -28.06 -20.52
C THR A 123 33.76 -28.06 -21.09
N LEU A 124 33.31 -29.19 -21.66
CA LEU A 124 31.96 -29.35 -22.21
C LEU A 124 30.90 -29.30 -21.11
N VAL A 125 31.14 -29.94 -19.97
CA VAL A 125 30.25 -29.85 -18.81
C VAL A 125 30.18 -28.41 -18.29
N SER A 126 31.32 -27.70 -18.25
CA SER A 126 31.32 -26.29 -17.85
C SER A 126 30.52 -25.40 -18.81
N SER A 127 30.62 -25.61 -20.13
CA SER A 127 29.85 -24.84 -21.11
C SER A 127 28.36 -25.17 -21.09
N LEU A 128 28.00 -26.45 -20.95
CA LEU A 128 26.61 -26.89 -20.80
C LEU A 128 25.95 -26.28 -19.55
N ARG A 129 26.66 -26.26 -18.42
CA ARG A 129 26.20 -25.58 -17.20
C ARG A 129 26.00 -24.08 -17.42
N ALA A 130 26.87 -23.44 -18.20
CA ALA A 130 26.74 -22.03 -18.55
C ALA A 130 25.49 -21.74 -19.35
N ASN A 131 25.28 -22.53 -20.41
CA ASN A 131 24.15 -22.38 -21.32
C ASN A 131 22.82 -22.71 -20.64
N LEU A 132 22.82 -23.64 -19.69
CA LEU A 132 21.64 -23.98 -18.86
C LEU A 132 21.45 -23.03 -17.67
N GLY A 133 22.30 -22.02 -17.47
CA GLY A 133 22.17 -21.05 -16.38
C GLY A 133 22.43 -21.64 -14.97
N LEU A 134 23.11 -22.79 -14.89
CA LEU A 134 23.39 -23.51 -13.65
C LEU A 134 24.67 -23.01 -12.94
N HIS A 135 25.00 -21.72 -13.11
CA HIS A 135 26.13 -21.05 -12.48
C HIS A 135 25.71 -20.28 -11.23
N GLY A 136 26.37 -20.61 -10.12
CA GLY A 136 26.19 -20.01 -8.79
C GLY A 136 25.89 -21.10 -7.75
N PRO A 137 26.51 -21.08 -6.56
CA PRO A 137 26.34 -22.12 -5.54
C PRO A 137 24.92 -22.20 -4.95
N ASN A 138 23.97 -21.34 -5.34
CA ASN A 138 22.60 -21.37 -4.83
C ASN A 138 21.59 -20.73 -5.81
N PRO A 139 20.60 -21.46 -6.36
CA PRO A 139 19.55 -20.90 -7.23
C PRO A 139 18.71 -19.82 -6.53
N ALA A 140 18.68 -19.78 -5.19
CA ALA A 140 18.02 -18.72 -4.44
C ALA A 140 18.65 -17.33 -4.66
N HIS A 141 19.96 -17.25 -4.94
CA HIS A 141 20.64 -15.97 -5.16
C HIS A 141 20.27 -15.33 -6.49
N HIS A 142 20.02 -16.13 -7.53
CA HIS A 142 19.55 -15.65 -8.83
C HIS A 142 18.22 -14.87 -8.69
N ASN A 143 17.24 -15.49 -8.03
CA ASN A 143 15.92 -14.88 -7.81
C ASN A 143 16.01 -13.59 -6.99
N ARG A 144 16.91 -13.56 -5.99
CA ARG A 144 17.15 -12.36 -5.17
C ARG A 144 17.76 -11.23 -5.99
N VAL A 145 18.80 -11.49 -6.77
CA VAL A 145 19.40 -10.47 -7.67
C VAL A 145 18.38 -9.94 -8.67
N HIS A 146 17.54 -10.81 -9.24
CA HIS A 146 16.44 -10.39 -10.10
C HIS A 146 15.48 -9.45 -9.36
N ALA A 147 15.05 -9.81 -8.14
CA ALA A 147 14.16 -8.98 -7.32
C ALA A 147 14.76 -7.60 -6.99
N LEU A 148 16.08 -7.51 -6.76
CA LEU A 148 16.75 -6.23 -6.53
C LEU A 148 16.67 -5.31 -7.76
N ARG A 149 16.84 -5.86 -8.97
CA ARG A 149 16.73 -5.10 -10.23
C ARG A 149 15.30 -4.62 -10.44
N THR A 150 14.30 -5.47 -10.20
CA THR A 150 12.89 -5.06 -10.21
C THR A 150 12.61 -3.96 -9.19
N CYS A 151 13.21 -4.03 -8.00
CA CYS A 151 13.06 -2.99 -6.97
C CYS A 151 13.65 -1.65 -7.41
N ILE A 152 14.81 -1.63 -8.06
CA ILE A 152 15.40 -0.41 -8.63
C ILE A 152 14.47 0.25 -9.65
N GLU A 153 13.84 -0.52 -10.54
CA GLU A 153 12.89 0.04 -11.51
C GLU A 153 11.68 0.68 -10.82
N ARG A 154 11.12 0.03 -9.79
CA ARG A 154 10.04 0.62 -8.99
C ARG A 154 10.48 1.91 -8.27
N ILE A 155 11.69 1.94 -7.71
CA ILE A 155 12.25 3.15 -7.09
C ILE A 155 12.41 4.25 -8.14
N ARG A 156 12.90 3.92 -9.35
CA ARG A 156 13.03 4.87 -10.46
C ARG A 156 11.69 5.48 -10.84
N ASP A 157 10.65 4.67 -10.95
CA ASP A 157 9.27 5.14 -11.19
C ASP A 157 8.81 6.09 -10.08
N GLN A 158 9.03 5.74 -8.81
CA GLN A 158 8.67 6.60 -7.67
C GLN A 158 9.44 7.94 -7.67
N VAL A 159 10.73 7.94 -8.03
CA VAL A 159 11.54 9.16 -8.12
C VAL A 159 11.04 10.07 -9.24
N HIS A 160 10.57 9.51 -10.36
CA HIS A 160 9.97 10.29 -11.45
C HIS A 160 8.69 11.03 -11.05
N LEU A 161 7.92 10.50 -10.10
CA LEU A 161 6.72 11.17 -9.56
C LEU A 161 7.04 12.37 -8.66
N ILE A 162 8.29 12.53 -8.20
CA ILE A 162 8.69 13.65 -7.34
C ILE A 162 8.83 14.93 -8.20
N PRO A 163 8.29 16.09 -7.76
CA PRO A 163 8.52 17.37 -8.41
C PRO A 163 10.01 17.69 -8.59
N ALA A 164 10.40 18.28 -9.73
CA ALA A 164 11.80 18.47 -10.11
C ALA A 164 12.64 19.20 -9.03
N GLN A 165 12.06 20.19 -8.36
CA GLN A 165 12.71 20.99 -7.31
C GLN A 165 13.11 20.18 -6.06
N HIS A 166 12.50 19.01 -5.81
CA HIS A 166 12.79 18.16 -4.64
C HIS A 166 13.35 16.79 -5.01
N ARG A 167 13.68 16.58 -6.29
CA ARG A 167 14.06 15.26 -6.81
C ARG A 167 15.53 14.92 -6.57
N SER A 168 16.40 15.92 -6.38
CA SER A 168 17.87 15.75 -6.36
C SER A 168 18.34 14.64 -5.42
N ASP A 169 17.85 14.64 -4.18
CA ASP A 169 18.37 13.76 -3.13
C ASP A 169 17.94 12.31 -3.36
N ALA A 170 16.67 12.13 -3.76
CA ALA A 170 16.13 10.84 -4.13
C ALA A 170 16.83 10.28 -5.39
N GLN A 171 17.14 11.14 -6.36
CA GLN A 171 17.90 10.78 -7.56
C GLN A 171 19.32 10.32 -7.22
N ASN A 172 20.03 11.04 -6.33
CA ASN A 172 21.36 10.67 -5.89
C ASN A 172 21.36 9.32 -5.16
N THR A 173 20.35 9.07 -4.33
CA THR A 173 20.16 7.80 -3.63
C THR A 173 19.92 6.65 -4.62
N LEU A 174 19.04 6.86 -5.61
CA LEU A 174 18.80 5.89 -6.68
C LEU A 174 20.08 5.56 -7.46
N ILE A 175 20.86 6.57 -7.85
CA ILE A 175 22.13 6.37 -8.57
C ILE A 175 23.11 5.52 -7.75
N ASN A 176 23.18 5.74 -6.43
CA ASN A 176 24.05 4.95 -5.55
C ASN A 176 23.57 3.50 -5.43
N LEU A 177 22.28 3.28 -5.18
CA LEU A 177 21.70 1.94 -5.09
C LEU A 177 21.83 1.16 -6.41
N ASP A 178 21.59 1.81 -7.55
CA ASP A 178 21.73 1.23 -8.88
C ASP A 178 23.18 0.76 -9.14
N ARG A 179 24.17 1.61 -8.84
CA ARG A 179 25.59 1.23 -8.94
C ARG A 179 25.92 0.00 -8.08
N ARG A 180 25.40 -0.07 -6.85
CA ARG A 180 25.61 -1.22 -5.94
C ARG A 180 24.96 -2.50 -6.48
N VAL A 181 23.74 -2.41 -7.02
CA VAL A 181 23.06 -3.55 -7.65
C VAL A 181 23.82 -4.03 -8.89
N VAL A 182 24.32 -3.12 -9.73
CA VAL A 182 25.14 -3.45 -10.90
C VAL A 182 26.44 -4.15 -10.49
N ASP A 183 27.14 -3.65 -9.47
CA ASP A 183 28.37 -4.30 -8.97
C ASP A 183 28.10 -5.72 -8.46
N ILE A 184 27.07 -5.92 -7.63
CA ILE A 184 26.70 -7.26 -7.14
C ILE A 184 26.30 -8.18 -8.28
N THR A 185 25.53 -7.69 -9.25
CA THR A 185 25.13 -8.47 -10.44
C THR A 185 26.35 -8.90 -11.24
N ASN A 186 27.32 -8.00 -11.45
CA ASN A 186 28.55 -8.32 -12.14
C ASN A 186 29.43 -9.33 -11.37
N ARG A 187 29.52 -9.22 -10.04
CA ARG A 187 30.22 -10.21 -9.19
C ARG A 187 29.54 -11.57 -9.25
N TYR A 188 28.21 -11.61 -9.17
CA TYR A 188 27.42 -12.82 -9.29
C TYR A 188 27.64 -13.50 -10.65
N ASN A 189 27.61 -12.75 -11.75
CA ASN A 189 27.83 -13.28 -13.11
C ASN A 189 29.26 -13.84 -13.31
N ARG A 190 30.24 -13.35 -12.54
CA ARG A 190 31.61 -13.89 -12.52
C ARG A 190 31.76 -15.11 -11.60
N GLY A 191 30.69 -15.58 -10.95
CA GLY A 191 30.69 -16.73 -10.06
C GLY A 191 31.16 -16.45 -8.63
N ALA A 192 31.26 -15.18 -8.21
CA ALA A 192 31.61 -14.85 -6.83
C ALA A 192 30.43 -15.12 -5.87
N ASP A 193 30.74 -15.51 -4.63
CA ASP A 193 29.72 -15.59 -3.57
C ASP A 193 29.29 -14.19 -3.12
N VAL A 194 28.02 -13.88 -3.33
CA VAL A 194 27.38 -12.61 -2.98
C VAL A 194 26.41 -12.74 -1.81
N GLY A 195 26.29 -13.93 -1.21
CA GLY A 195 25.30 -14.22 -0.16
C GLY A 195 25.36 -13.27 1.03
N GLY A 196 26.56 -12.85 1.44
CA GLY A 196 26.76 -11.89 2.53
C GLY A 196 26.42 -10.43 2.19
N LEU A 197 26.41 -10.06 0.90
CA LEU A 197 26.15 -8.69 0.46
C LEU A 197 24.67 -8.42 0.16
N LEU A 198 23.91 -9.46 -0.19
CA LEU A 198 22.50 -9.35 -0.57
C LEU A 198 21.59 -8.80 0.56
N PRO A 199 21.66 -9.29 1.82
CA PRO A 199 20.71 -8.87 2.87
C PRO A 199 20.74 -7.38 3.19
N ALA A 200 21.94 -6.78 3.22
CA ALA A 200 22.10 -5.36 3.49
C ALA A 200 21.50 -4.51 2.36
N LEU A 201 21.77 -4.87 1.11
CA LEU A 201 21.24 -4.15 -0.04
C LEU A 201 19.72 -4.33 -0.21
N GLU A 202 19.19 -5.52 0.08
CA GLU A 202 17.74 -5.78 0.14
C GLU A 202 17.04 -4.87 1.14
N THR A 203 17.63 -4.73 2.34
CA THR A 203 17.09 -3.87 3.40
C THR A 203 17.11 -2.40 2.97
N ASP A 204 18.23 -1.93 2.43
CA ASP A 204 18.37 -0.54 1.95
C ASP A 204 17.34 -0.21 0.86
N LEU A 205 17.17 -1.12 -0.11
CA LEU A 205 16.21 -0.97 -1.20
C LEU A 205 14.77 -0.97 -0.69
N ALA A 206 14.41 -1.91 0.18
CA ALA A 206 13.06 -2.00 0.75
C ALA A 206 12.72 -0.77 1.60
N LEU A 207 13.66 -0.27 2.40
CA LEU A 207 13.48 0.96 3.18
C LEU A 207 13.33 2.17 2.27
N THR A 208 14.17 2.30 1.25
CA THR A 208 14.12 3.44 0.31
C THR A 208 12.79 3.45 -0.46
N GLU A 209 12.38 2.31 -1.00
CA GLU A 209 11.10 2.16 -1.71
C GLU A 209 9.93 2.52 -0.79
N ARG A 210 9.88 1.94 0.41
CA ARG A 210 8.82 2.22 1.39
C ARG A 210 8.75 3.71 1.73
N ASN A 211 9.89 4.35 1.99
CA ASN A 211 9.94 5.75 2.33
C ASN A 211 9.43 6.63 1.18
N LEU A 212 9.77 6.29 -0.08
CA LEU A 212 9.26 7.00 -1.25
C LEU A 212 7.75 6.85 -1.41
N ILE A 213 7.21 5.64 -1.21
CA ILE A 213 5.76 5.38 -1.26
C ILE A 213 5.03 6.15 -0.16
N VAL A 214 5.54 6.12 1.08
CA VAL A 214 4.96 6.89 2.20
C VAL A 214 5.02 8.39 1.93
N ALA A 215 6.14 8.89 1.41
CA ALA A 215 6.27 10.29 1.04
C ALA A 215 5.31 10.70 -0.10
N ALA A 216 5.05 9.80 -1.05
CA ALA A 216 4.05 10.04 -2.10
C ALA A 216 2.63 10.07 -1.54
N GLY A 217 2.27 9.11 -0.68
CA GLY A 217 0.98 9.06 -0.01
C GLY A 217 0.72 10.28 0.87
N THR A 218 1.72 10.73 1.63
CA THR A 218 1.62 11.95 2.46
C THR A 218 1.39 13.20 1.61
N ARG A 219 2.15 13.39 0.52
CA ARG A 219 1.92 14.52 -0.42
C ARG A 219 0.52 14.51 -1.01
N ALA A 220 0.03 13.36 -1.45
CA ALA A 220 -1.31 13.23 -2.00
C ALA A 220 -2.37 13.58 -0.93
N ASN A 221 -2.22 13.03 0.28
CA ASN A 221 -3.15 13.32 1.38
C ASN A 221 -3.14 14.80 1.78
N THR A 222 -1.98 15.44 1.87
CA THR A 222 -1.88 16.88 2.15
C THR A 222 -2.57 17.71 1.08
N LYS A 223 -2.40 17.38 -0.20
CA LYS A 223 -3.10 18.05 -1.30
C LYS A 223 -4.63 17.88 -1.20
N HIS A 224 -5.10 16.66 -0.92
CA HIS A 224 -6.52 16.41 -0.73
C HIS A 224 -7.08 17.18 0.48
N ALA A 225 -6.39 17.16 1.61
CA ALA A 225 -6.78 17.90 2.81
C ALA A 225 -6.81 19.42 2.58
N HIS A 226 -5.85 19.96 1.82
CA HIS A 226 -5.80 21.37 1.47
C HIS A 226 -7.01 21.77 0.60
N ASN A 227 -7.31 20.99 -0.43
CA ASN A 227 -8.50 21.21 -1.26
C ASN A 227 -9.81 21.09 -0.45
N ALA A 228 -9.89 20.10 0.44
CA ALA A 228 -11.04 19.93 1.32
C ALA A 228 -11.21 21.13 2.26
N ALA A 229 -10.12 21.69 2.80
CA ALA A 229 -10.17 22.90 3.62
C ALA A 229 -10.65 24.13 2.83
N LEU A 230 -10.23 24.28 1.56
CA LEU A 230 -10.71 25.34 0.67
C LEU A 230 -12.22 25.22 0.42
N THR A 231 -12.69 24.04 0.01
CA THR A 231 -14.11 23.78 -0.23
C THR A 231 -14.92 24.02 1.05
N ARG A 232 -14.42 23.53 2.19
CA ARG A 232 -15.10 23.70 3.47
C ARG A 232 -15.22 25.16 3.88
N ARG A 233 -14.19 25.97 3.64
CA ARG A 233 -14.24 27.42 3.91
C ARG A 233 -15.30 28.11 3.06
N GLU A 234 -15.41 27.74 1.78
CA GLU A 234 -16.40 28.31 0.87
C GLU A 234 -17.84 27.95 1.27
N GLU A 235 -18.08 26.69 1.65
CA GLU A 235 -19.35 26.25 2.22
C GLU A 235 -19.72 27.05 3.47
N LEU A 236 -18.78 27.18 4.42
CA LEU A 236 -19.02 27.93 5.65
C LEU A 236 -19.27 29.41 5.37
N ASN A 237 -18.64 29.99 4.34
CA ASN A 237 -18.87 31.37 3.95
C ASN A 237 -20.30 31.57 3.40
N THR A 238 -20.77 30.62 2.58
CA THR A 238 -22.16 30.59 2.10
C THR A 238 -23.14 30.49 3.28
N THR A 239 -22.91 29.56 4.21
CA THR A 239 -23.72 29.42 5.43
C THR A 239 -23.68 30.69 6.30
N ALA A 240 -22.52 31.33 6.44
CA ALA A 240 -22.41 32.58 7.17
C ALA A 240 -23.22 33.72 6.53
N ASN A 241 -23.27 33.79 5.19
CA ASN A 241 -24.12 34.74 4.47
C ASN A 241 -25.61 34.51 4.73
N GLU A 242 -26.06 33.24 4.72
CA GLU A 242 -27.44 32.86 5.03
C GLU A 242 -27.83 33.25 6.47
N ILE A 243 -26.94 32.99 7.43
CA ILE A 243 -27.18 33.36 8.84
C ILE A 243 -27.19 34.87 9.01
N ARG A 244 -26.37 35.62 8.27
CA ARG A 244 -26.42 37.10 8.26
C ARG A 244 -27.75 37.62 7.72
N ALA A 245 -28.30 36.99 6.68
CA ALA A 245 -29.65 37.32 6.18
C ALA A 245 -30.73 37.01 7.24
N LEU A 246 -30.62 35.88 7.93
CA LEU A 246 -31.54 35.48 8.99
C LEU A 246 -31.46 36.43 10.21
N ALA A 247 -30.25 36.85 10.61
CA ALA A 247 -30.05 37.85 11.65
C ALA A 247 -30.66 39.21 11.26
N SER A 248 -30.51 39.61 9.99
CA SER A 248 -31.18 40.80 9.46
C SER A 248 -32.70 40.68 9.55
N GLN A 249 -33.27 39.53 9.17
CA GLN A 249 -34.70 39.27 9.32
C GLN A 249 -35.14 39.40 10.78
N ALA A 250 -34.42 38.78 11.72
CA ALA A 250 -34.71 38.88 13.15
C ALA A 250 -34.67 40.32 13.65
N ALA A 251 -33.74 41.14 13.18
CA ALA A 251 -33.63 42.56 13.54
C ALA A 251 -34.79 43.42 12.99
N HIS A 252 -35.36 43.06 11.84
CA HIS A 252 -36.55 43.75 11.30
C HIS A 252 -37.84 43.29 11.95
N THR A 253 -37.91 42.03 12.40
CA THR A 253 -39.11 41.44 12.99
C THR A 253 -39.22 41.70 14.50
N LEU A 254 -38.11 41.68 15.24
CA LEU A 254 -38.12 41.69 16.71
C LEU A 254 -37.58 43.01 17.25
N ASN A 255 -38.24 43.56 18.27
CA ASN A 255 -37.76 44.76 18.96
C ASN A 255 -36.45 44.51 19.73
N THR A 256 -36.30 43.29 20.28
CA THR A 256 -35.09 42.84 20.97
C THR A 256 -34.53 41.57 20.31
N PRO A 257 -33.84 41.70 19.17
CA PRO A 257 -33.25 40.55 18.50
C PRO A 257 -32.02 40.03 19.27
N PRO A 258 -31.68 38.73 19.16
CA PRO A 258 -30.45 38.19 19.71
C PRO A 258 -29.21 38.94 19.19
N ARG A 259 -28.28 39.31 20.08
CA ARG A 259 -27.05 40.05 19.73
C ARG A 259 -25.86 39.08 19.69
N LEU A 260 -25.79 38.27 18.65
CA LEU A 260 -24.66 37.37 18.42
C LEU A 260 -23.78 37.89 17.28
N GLY A 261 -22.46 37.75 17.45
CA GLY A 261 -21.51 37.94 16.36
C GLY A 261 -21.55 36.73 15.42
N ILE A 262 -21.62 36.98 14.12
CA ILE A 262 -21.55 35.91 13.10
C ILE A 262 -20.10 35.84 12.61
N PRO A 263 -19.39 34.75 12.86
CA PRO A 263 -18.01 34.59 12.41
C PRO A 263 -17.86 34.72 10.89
N ASP A 264 -16.76 35.32 10.45
CA ASP A 264 -16.35 35.33 9.04
C ASP A 264 -15.28 34.26 8.79
N PRO A 265 -15.58 33.19 8.05
CA PRO A 265 -14.60 32.16 7.71
C PRO A 265 -13.40 32.70 6.91
N ASN A 266 -13.57 33.79 6.15
CA ASN A 266 -12.49 34.37 5.35
C ASN A 266 -11.44 35.09 6.21
N ALA A 267 -11.81 35.53 7.41
CA ALA A 267 -10.88 36.15 8.35
C ALA A 267 -9.76 35.20 8.81
N LEU A 268 -9.92 33.89 8.61
CA LEU A 268 -8.87 32.89 8.88
C LEU A 268 -7.73 32.90 7.85
N GLY A 269 -7.89 33.58 6.71
CA GLY A 269 -6.91 33.59 5.63
C GLY A 269 -6.94 32.31 4.78
N GLU A 270 -5.96 32.18 3.88
CA GLU A 270 -5.80 31.00 3.01
C GLU A 270 -5.34 29.77 3.80
N PRO A 271 -5.78 28.55 3.41
CA PRO A 271 -5.30 27.34 4.05
C PRO A 271 -3.79 27.18 3.83
N PRO A 272 -3.01 26.85 4.88
CA PRO A 272 -1.58 26.63 4.75
C PRO A 272 -1.27 25.37 3.95
N THR A 273 -0.04 25.28 3.43
CA THR A 273 0.46 24.11 2.69
C THR A 273 1.12 23.07 3.59
N GLU A 274 1.58 23.48 4.78
CA GLU A 274 2.24 22.60 5.73
C GLU A 274 1.25 21.69 6.49
N PRO A 275 1.51 20.38 6.64
CA PRO A 275 0.53 19.43 7.18
C PRO A 275 0.05 19.75 8.61
N ASN A 276 0.96 20.12 9.50
CA ASN A 276 0.63 20.43 10.90
C ASN A 276 -0.18 21.72 11.02
N GLU A 277 0.17 22.72 10.22
CA GLU A 277 -0.56 23.99 10.17
C GLU A 277 -1.95 23.79 9.56
N LEU A 278 -2.06 22.93 8.56
CA LEU A 278 -3.33 22.59 7.92
C LEU A 278 -4.28 21.89 8.90
N ALA A 279 -3.78 20.97 9.72
CA ALA A 279 -4.59 20.34 10.79
C ALA A 279 -5.10 21.37 11.82
N ASN A 280 -4.26 22.34 12.19
CA ASN A 280 -4.67 23.44 13.05
C ASN A 280 -5.71 24.35 12.38
N TYR A 281 -5.56 24.59 11.08
CA TYR A 281 -6.50 25.38 10.29
C TYR A 281 -7.86 24.70 10.18
N THR A 282 -7.92 23.39 9.90
CA THR A 282 -9.18 22.64 9.87
C THR A 282 -9.87 22.64 11.23
N ALA A 283 -9.13 22.50 12.33
CA ALA A 283 -9.71 22.61 13.67
C ALA A 283 -10.30 24.02 13.95
N LYS A 284 -9.71 25.08 13.38
CA LYS A 284 -10.29 26.43 13.45
C LYS A 284 -11.58 26.52 12.62
N LEU A 285 -11.63 25.91 11.42
CA LEU A 285 -12.86 25.84 10.62
C LEU A 285 -13.98 25.09 11.35
N ASP A 286 -13.67 24.01 12.06
CA ASP A 286 -14.67 23.26 12.83
C ASP A 286 -15.26 24.10 13.97
N ARG A 287 -14.44 24.91 14.65
CA ARG A 287 -14.93 25.87 15.66
C ARG A 287 -15.82 26.95 15.04
N VAL A 288 -15.46 27.43 13.85
CA VAL A 288 -16.31 28.39 13.10
C VAL A 288 -17.65 27.74 12.74
N ALA A 289 -17.64 26.48 12.27
CA ALA A 289 -18.86 25.74 11.96
C ALA A 289 -19.77 25.59 13.18
N GLN A 290 -19.21 25.24 14.35
CA GLN A 290 -19.96 25.15 15.60
C GLN A 290 -20.56 26.51 16.02
N ALA A 291 -19.79 27.59 15.88
CA ALA A 291 -20.27 28.93 16.19
C ALA A 291 -21.39 29.39 15.25
N LEU A 292 -21.29 29.08 13.95
CA LEU A 292 -22.35 29.35 12.97
C LEU A 292 -23.62 28.55 13.29
N GLU A 293 -23.48 27.28 13.65
CA GLU A 293 -24.62 26.45 14.04
C GLU A 293 -25.32 27.01 15.29
N HIS A 294 -24.56 27.43 16.29
CA HIS A 294 -25.10 28.06 17.48
C HIS A 294 -25.84 29.38 17.15
N ALA A 295 -25.27 30.21 16.28
CA ALA A 295 -25.91 31.44 15.83
C ALA A 295 -27.22 31.16 15.08
N ARG A 296 -27.20 30.21 14.14
CA ARG A 296 -28.38 29.78 13.38
C ARG A 296 -29.50 29.34 14.32
N ASN A 297 -29.21 28.42 15.24
CA ASN A 297 -30.19 27.90 16.19
C ASN A 297 -30.76 28.98 17.10
N THR A 298 -29.94 29.94 17.53
CA THR A 298 -30.41 31.02 18.40
C THR A 298 -31.39 31.93 17.66
N PHE A 299 -31.07 32.34 16.44
CA PHE A 299 -31.96 33.21 15.68
C PHE A 299 -33.23 32.49 15.19
N THR A 300 -33.14 31.24 14.74
CA THR A 300 -34.33 30.46 14.34
C THR A 300 -35.26 30.24 15.53
N THR A 301 -34.71 29.97 16.72
CA THR A 301 -35.49 29.83 17.96
C THR A 301 -36.18 31.14 18.34
N ALA A 302 -35.51 32.29 18.19
CA ALA A 302 -36.12 33.59 18.48
C ALA A 302 -37.29 33.91 17.53
N LEU A 303 -37.11 33.64 16.22
CA LEU A 303 -38.15 33.83 15.22
C LEU A 303 -39.33 32.86 15.40
N SER A 304 -39.05 31.59 15.70
CA SER A 304 -40.11 30.60 15.95
C SER A 304 -40.88 30.90 17.24
N HIS A 305 -40.20 31.35 18.29
CA HIS A 305 -40.84 31.81 19.52
C HIS A 305 -41.82 32.96 19.22
N HIS A 306 -41.38 33.97 18.46
CA HIS A 306 -42.25 35.07 18.03
C HIS A 306 -43.47 34.59 17.24
N GLN A 307 -43.27 33.69 16.26
CA GLN A 307 -44.37 33.14 15.46
C GLN A 307 -45.38 32.35 16.30
N ASN A 308 -44.89 31.58 17.27
CA ASN A 308 -45.74 30.85 18.20
C ASN A 308 -46.53 31.81 19.09
N THR A 309 -45.91 32.89 19.58
CA THR A 309 -46.60 33.94 20.34
C THR A 309 -47.70 34.61 19.53
N LEU A 310 -47.45 34.92 18.25
CA LEU A 310 -48.49 35.47 17.35
C LEU A 310 -49.65 34.50 17.16
N THR A 311 -49.35 33.22 16.94
CA THR A 311 -50.38 32.18 16.76
C THR A 311 -51.24 32.06 18.03
N HIS A 312 -50.60 32.03 19.20
CA HIS A 312 -51.31 32.01 20.48
C HIS A 312 -52.20 33.25 20.65
N ALA A 313 -51.66 34.44 20.40
CA ALA A 313 -52.40 35.69 20.44
C ALA A 313 -53.65 35.67 19.54
N THR A 314 -53.54 35.13 18.33
CA THR A 314 -54.69 35.04 17.41
C THR A 314 -55.78 34.10 17.91
N THR A 315 -55.40 32.94 18.48
CA THR A 315 -56.34 31.98 19.06
C THR A 315 -57.04 32.58 20.27
N THR A 316 -56.29 33.16 21.20
CA THR A 316 -56.81 33.85 22.39
C THR A 316 -57.77 34.97 21.99
N ALA A 317 -57.40 35.82 21.04
CA ALA A 317 -58.27 36.89 20.57
C ALA A 317 -59.57 36.36 19.94
N HIS A 318 -59.53 35.23 19.22
CA HIS A 318 -60.73 34.60 18.69
C HIS A 318 -61.64 34.07 19.81
N THR A 319 -61.08 33.39 20.80
CA THR A 319 -61.86 32.90 21.96
C THR A 319 -62.46 34.01 22.80
N ALA A 320 -61.73 35.10 23.03
CA ALA A 320 -62.25 36.25 23.77
C ALA A 320 -63.44 36.92 23.06
N ARG A 321 -63.45 36.94 21.72
CA ARG A 321 -64.53 37.52 20.91
C ARG A 321 -65.83 36.70 20.93
N THR A 322 -65.82 35.45 21.40
CA THR A 322 -67.06 34.66 21.53
C THR A 322 -67.86 35.01 22.79
N LEU A 323 -67.24 35.69 23.77
CA LEU A 323 -67.93 36.22 24.94
C LEU A 323 -68.69 37.49 24.55
N THR A 324 -70.02 37.39 24.46
CA THR A 324 -70.91 38.47 23.98
C THR A 324 -71.64 39.20 25.10
N THR A 325 -71.33 38.91 26.37
CA THR A 325 -71.96 39.57 27.51
C THR A 325 -71.51 41.04 27.61
N PRO A 326 -72.40 41.99 27.96
CA PRO A 326 -72.07 43.42 27.94
C PRO A 326 -70.83 43.79 28.79
N HIS A 327 -70.71 43.21 29.98
CA HIS A 327 -69.59 43.45 30.89
C HIS A 327 -68.26 42.89 30.35
N ALA A 328 -68.27 41.67 29.79
CA ALA A 328 -67.07 41.09 29.20
C ALA A 328 -66.62 41.88 27.97
N THR A 329 -67.56 42.36 27.15
CA THR A 329 -67.24 43.16 25.97
C THR A 329 -66.61 44.51 26.33
N GLU A 330 -67.07 45.18 27.40
CA GLU A 330 -66.52 46.46 27.85
C GLU A 330 -65.04 46.31 28.29
N ASP A 331 -64.73 45.29 29.07
CA ASP A 331 -63.38 45.02 29.58
C ASP A 331 -62.41 44.50 28.49
N LEU A 332 -62.88 43.60 27.62
CA LEU A 332 -62.02 42.94 26.61
C LEU A 332 -61.72 43.83 25.41
N THR A 333 -62.60 44.76 25.04
CA THR A 333 -62.41 45.63 23.87
C THR A 333 -61.07 46.40 23.89
N PRO A 334 -60.69 47.12 24.96
CA PRO A 334 -59.41 47.84 24.98
C PRO A 334 -58.20 46.90 24.95
N LEU A 335 -58.30 45.71 25.57
CA LEU A 335 -57.22 44.71 25.55
C LEU A 335 -57.03 44.10 24.16
N LEU A 336 -58.12 43.77 23.47
CA LEU A 336 -58.09 43.25 22.10
C LEU A 336 -57.54 44.28 21.12
N ALA A 337 -57.93 45.56 21.25
CA ALA A 337 -57.39 46.64 20.43
C ALA A 337 -55.88 46.87 20.67
N ALA A 338 -55.44 46.80 21.94
CA ALA A 338 -54.03 46.89 22.29
C ALA A 338 -53.22 45.70 21.74
N LEU A 339 -53.79 44.48 21.77
CA LEU A 339 -53.17 43.29 21.21
C LEU A 339 -53.05 43.38 19.69
N GLU A 340 -54.10 43.82 18.99
CA GLU A 340 -54.08 44.02 17.53
C GLU A 340 -53.06 45.07 17.10
N THR A 341 -52.94 46.16 17.86
CA THR A 341 -51.89 47.16 17.62
C THR A 341 -50.50 46.55 17.83
N ALA A 342 -50.31 45.75 18.88
CA ALA A 342 -49.04 45.12 19.19
C ALA A 342 -48.63 44.06 18.14
N THR A 343 -49.57 43.30 17.57
CA THR A 343 -49.27 42.28 16.54
C THR A 343 -49.02 42.87 15.16
N THR A 344 -49.49 44.08 14.87
CA THR A 344 -49.28 44.76 13.59
C THR A 344 -48.05 45.68 13.57
N THR A 345 -47.51 46.04 14.73
CA THR A 345 -46.32 46.90 14.87
C THR A 345 -45.03 46.15 14.54
N HIS A 346 -44.15 46.74 13.72
CA HIS A 346 -42.84 46.19 13.37
C HIS A 346 -41.73 47.24 13.60
N PRO A 347 -40.63 46.91 14.29
CA PRO A 347 -40.32 45.61 14.92
C PRO A 347 -41.21 45.30 16.13
N ALA A 348 -41.62 44.04 16.27
CA ALA A 348 -42.60 43.59 17.25
C ALA A 348 -42.00 43.37 18.64
N ASP A 349 -42.73 43.79 19.66
CA ASP A 349 -42.40 43.49 21.06
C ASP A 349 -43.08 42.19 21.50
N THR A 350 -42.35 41.09 21.39
CA THR A 350 -42.83 39.75 21.77
C THR A 350 -43.28 39.67 23.23
N THR A 351 -42.61 40.38 24.13
CA THR A 351 -42.93 40.37 25.55
C THR A 351 -44.27 41.07 25.82
N ARG A 352 -44.52 42.18 25.14
CA ARG A 352 -45.80 42.90 25.20
C ARG A 352 -46.94 42.06 24.62
N ILE A 353 -46.75 41.41 23.47
CA ILE A 353 -47.77 40.54 22.87
C ILE A 353 -48.10 39.39 23.82
N ALA A 354 -47.08 38.72 24.37
CA ALA A 354 -47.25 37.61 25.31
C ALA A 354 -48.00 38.05 26.59
N ALA A 355 -47.65 39.21 27.16
CA ALA A 355 -48.31 39.73 28.36
C ALA A 355 -49.79 40.08 28.10
N LEU A 356 -50.10 40.73 26.98
CA LEU A 356 -51.49 41.04 26.60
C LEU A 356 -52.30 39.76 26.34
N THR A 357 -51.69 38.78 25.67
CA THR A 357 -52.32 37.47 25.43
C THR A 357 -52.65 36.77 26.75
N ALA A 358 -51.68 36.70 27.67
CA ALA A 358 -51.88 36.09 28.98
C ALA A 358 -52.95 36.80 29.82
N ALA A 359 -53.03 38.13 29.74
CA ALA A 359 -54.07 38.90 30.44
C ALA A 359 -55.47 38.58 29.89
N ILE A 360 -55.61 38.48 28.56
CA ILE A 360 -56.88 38.12 27.91
C ILE A 360 -57.26 36.68 28.26
N ASP A 361 -56.33 35.72 28.16
CA ASP A 361 -56.59 34.32 28.54
C ASP A 361 -57.00 34.17 30.01
N ALA A 362 -56.34 34.90 30.91
CA ALA A 362 -56.70 34.88 32.33
C ALA A 362 -58.12 35.41 32.54
N TYR A 363 -58.48 36.52 31.88
CA TYR A 363 -59.83 37.06 31.94
C TYR A 363 -60.87 36.06 31.41
N THR A 364 -60.67 35.50 30.21
CA THR A 364 -61.61 34.54 29.60
C THR A 364 -61.79 33.28 30.44
N THR A 365 -60.71 32.77 31.06
CA THR A 365 -60.76 31.62 31.97
C THR A 365 -61.54 31.92 33.25
N THR A 366 -61.32 33.09 33.86
CA THR A 366 -62.06 33.47 35.08
C THR A 366 -63.54 33.67 34.79
N TYR A 367 -63.87 34.29 33.66
CA TYR A 367 -65.25 34.56 33.25
C TYR A 367 -66.03 33.25 32.98
N THR A 368 -65.44 32.33 32.22
CA THR A 368 -66.05 31.02 31.93
C THR A 368 -66.25 30.18 33.19
N THR A 369 -65.33 30.28 34.16
CA THR A 369 -65.47 29.60 35.45
C THR A 369 -66.63 30.19 36.28
N GLN A 370 -66.78 31.52 36.30
CA GLN A 370 -67.87 32.19 37.01
C GLN A 370 -69.26 31.88 36.42
N ASP A 371 -69.38 31.87 35.08
CA ASP A 371 -70.63 31.46 34.41
C ASP A 371 -71.03 30.02 34.77
N SER A 372 -70.05 29.11 34.85
CA SER A 372 -70.27 27.71 35.24
C SER A 372 -70.82 27.58 36.68
N THR A 373 -70.21 28.29 37.64
CA THR A 373 -70.69 28.30 39.04
C THR A 373 -72.07 28.93 39.21
N THR A 374 -72.43 29.88 38.36
CA THR A 374 -73.75 30.54 38.39
C THR A 374 -74.84 29.59 37.87
N GLN A 375 -74.55 28.77 36.86
CA GLN A 375 -75.46 27.73 36.37
C GLN A 375 -75.68 26.58 37.36
N ASP A 376 -74.63 26.12 38.06
CA ASP A 376 -74.76 25.04 39.07
C ASP A 376 -75.58 25.48 40.30
N SER A 377 -75.40 26.73 40.74
CA SER A 377 -76.17 27.31 41.87
C SER A 377 -77.66 27.42 41.56
N THR A 378 -78.01 27.68 40.30
CA THR A 378 -79.40 27.77 39.85
C THR A 378 -80.06 26.38 39.71
N THR A 379 -79.27 25.35 39.46
CA THR A 379 -79.76 23.96 39.31
C THR A 379 -79.98 23.27 40.66
N GLN A 380 -79.17 23.56 41.69
CA GLN A 380 -79.36 23.01 43.04
C GLN A 380 -80.58 23.59 43.80
N GLN A 381 -81.05 24.80 43.48
CA GLN A 381 -82.27 25.35 44.07
C GLN A 381 -83.57 24.77 43.48
N GLY A 382 -83.49 24.01 42.38
CA GLY A 382 -84.65 23.36 41.75
C GLY A 382 -84.99 21.95 42.27
N SER A 383 -84.16 21.35 43.13
CA SER A 383 -84.32 19.95 43.58
C SER A 383 -84.74 19.80 45.06
N SER A 384 -85.18 20.89 45.69
CA SER A 384 -85.82 20.86 47.03
C SER A 384 -87.20 21.51 46.96
N ARG A 385 -88.15 20.80 46.34
CA ARG A 385 -89.58 21.02 46.57
C ARG A 385 -90.40 19.79 46.26
#